data_AF-A0A524Q3H6-F1
#
_entry.id   AF-A0A524Q3H6-F1
#
_cell.length_a   1.000
_cell.length_b   1.000
_cell.length_c   1.000
_cell.angle_alpha   90.00
_cell.angle_beta   90.00
_cell.angle_gamma   90.00
#
_symmetry.space_group_name_H-M   'P 1'
#
loop_
_entity.id
_entity.type
_entity.pdbx_description
1 polymer ?
#
loop_
_entity_poly.entity_id
_entity_poly.type
_entity_poly.pdbx_seq_one_letter_code
_entity_poly.pdbx_strand_id
1 'polypeptide(L)' 'MNLFRSKEHVKHWSQFEEGTEAGMLSISDAMKVMSTPRHRNLLTPNYVSTLQDTVPAFVARLLEVTDNSPFWDLRPS' A
#
# COMPACT_ATOMS: atom_id res chain seq x y z
N MET A 1 -6.03 7.36 1.20
CA MET A 1 -5.45 6.89 2.48
C MET A 1 -6.03 7.75 3.58
N ASN A 2 -6.67 7.15 4.59
CA ASN A 2 -7.15 7.86 5.78
C ASN A 2 -6.30 7.43 6.98
N LEU A 3 -5.95 8.38 7.85
CA LEU A 3 -5.20 8.11 9.08
C LEU A 3 -6.18 7.96 10.24
N PHE A 4 -6.01 6.88 11.01
CA PHE A 4 -6.84 6.58 12.16
C PHE A 4 -5.97 6.34 13.40
N ARG A 5 -6.53 6.59 14.58
CA ARG A 5 -5.83 6.45 15.85
C ARG A 5 -5.64 4.99 16.28
N SER A 6 -6.53 4.09 15.84
CA SER A 6 -6.48 2.65 16.10
C SER A 6 -7.34 1.88 15.11
N LYS A 7 -7.26 0.53 15.11
CA LYS A 7 -8.12 -0.33 14.29
C LYS A 7 -9.60 -0.22 14.67
N GLU A 8 -9.88 -0.05 15.95
CA GLU A 8 -11.23 0.19 16.47
C GLU A 8 -11.79 1.50 15.92
N HIS A 9 -10.96 2.55 15.82
CA HIS A 9 -11.39 3.80 15.20
C HIS A 9 -11.75 3.63 13.71
N VAL A 10 -11.06 2.74 12.98
CA VAL A 10 -11.45 2.40 11.60
C VAL A 10 -12.81 1.72 11.57
N LYS A 11 -13.06 0.74 12.44
CA LYS A 11 -14.33 -0.02 12.45
C LYS A 11 -15.56 0.83 12.76
N HIS A 12 -15.39 1.97 13.45
CA HIS A 12 -16.47 2.92 13.74
C HIS A 12 -16.58 4.04 12.70
N TRP A 13 -15.71 4.06 11.69
CA TRP A 13 -15.80 5.02 10.60
C TRP A 13 -17.01 4.68 9.73
N SER A 14 -17.83 5.69 9.39
CA SER A 14 -19.09 5.50 8.66
C SER A 14 -18.95 4.93 7.25
N GLN A 15 -17.73 4.89 6.71
CA GLN A 15 -17.42 4.33 5.38
C GLN A 15 -16.59 3.05 5.49
N PHE A 16 -16.47 2.48 6.69
CA PHE A 16 -15.88 1.16 6.85
C PHE A 16 -16.83 0.08 6.33
N GLU A 17 -16.32 -0.80 5.48
CA GLU A 17 -17.05 -1.94 4.95
C GLU A 17 -16.48 -3.23 5.55
N GLU A 18 -17.34 -4.09 6.10
CA GLU A 18 -16.93 -5.40 6.61
C GLU A 18 -16.31 -6.24 5.48
N GLY A 19 -15.26 -7.00 5.79
CA GLY A 19 -14.48 -7.74 4.79
C GLY A 19 -13.31 -6.94 4.18
N THR A 20 -13.16 -5.66 4.53
CA THR A 20 -12.03 -4.81 4.09
C THR A 20 -10.93 -4.66 5.15
N GLU A 21 -10.94 -5.50 6.20
CA GLU A 21 -9.98 -5.43 7.31
C GLU A 21 -8.54 -5.59 6.85
N ALA A 22 -8.31 -6.39 5.82
CA ALA A 22 -6.99 -6.54 5.19
C ALA A 22 -6.45 -5.22 4.61
N GLY A 23 -7.33 -4.25 4.31
CA GLY A 23 -6.97 -2.90 3.89
C GLY A 23 -6.37 -2.03 5.01
N MET A 24 -6.46 -2.45 6.27
CA MET A 24 -5.91 -1.72 7.41
C MET A 24 -4.40 -1.98 7.56
N LEU A 25 -3.59 -1.01 7.16
CA LEU A 25 -2.14 -1.03 7.37
C LEU A 25 -1.72 -0.25 8.62
N SER A 26 -0.67 -0.71 9.29
CA SER A 26 0.02 0.12 10.27
C SER A 26 0.70 1.29 9.57
N ILE A 27 0.93 2.42 10.27
CA ILE A 27 1.67 3.55 9.69
C ILE A 27 3.07 3.11 9.26
N SER A 28 3.74 2.28 10.08
CA SER A 28 5.06 1.74 9.77
C SER A 28 5.07 0.95 8.47
N ASP A 29 4.07 0.09 8.24
CA ASP A 29 4.00 -0.73 7.04
C ASP A 29 3.63 0.10 5.81
N ALA A 30 2.71 1.04 5.94
CA ALA A 30 2.42 2.02 4.90
C ALA A 30 3.69 2.81 4.52
N MET A 31 4.48 3.26 5.50
CA MET A 31 5.74 3.94 5.25
C MET A 31 6.74 3.06 4.49
N LYS A 32 6.86 1.77 4.80
CA LYS A 32 7.74 0.85 4.06
C LYS A 32 7.35 0.76 2.58
N VAL A 33 6.06 0.69 2.28
CA VAL A 33 5.54 0.65 0.90
C VAL A 33 5.75 1.99 0.20
N MET A 34 5.44 3.10 0.86
CA MET A 34 5.59 4.46 0.34
C MET A 34 7.06 4.92 0.25
N SER A 35 8.01 4.15 0.79
CA SER A 35 9.45 4.44 0.69
C SER A 35 10.13 3.69 -0.48
N THR A 36 9.37 2.92 -1.26
CA THR A 36 9.87 2.20 -2.44
C THR A 36 10.31 3.16 -3.55
N PRO A 37 11.14 2.70 -4.51
CA PRO A 37 11.63 3.53 -5.61
C PRO A 37 10.53 4.25 -6.38
N ARG A 38 9.34 3.63 -6.49
CA ARG A 38 8.17 4.24 -7.13
C ARG A 38 7.82 5.62 -6.54
N HIS A 39 7.86 5.76 -5.22
CA HIS A 39 7.53 7.02 -4.56
C HIS A 39 8.77 7.89 -4.33
N ARG A 40 9.92 7.27 -4.04
CA ARG A 40 11.19 7.98 -3.85
C ARG A 40 11.62 8.75 -5.11
N ASN A 41 11.34 8.20 -6.29
CA ASN A 41 11.78 8.75 -7.57
C ASN A 41 10.73 9.67 -8.22
N LEU A 42 9.65 10.04 -7.52
CA LEU A 42 8.55 10.85 -8.09
C LEU A 42 9.02 12.16 -8.75
N LEU A 43 10.13 12.73 -8.27
CA LEU A 43 10.68 14.00 -8.74
C LEU A 43 11.87 13.82 -9.71
N THR A 44 12.19 12.60 -10.14
CA THR A 44 13.25 12.41 -11.13
C THR A 44 12.77 12.82 -12.53
N PRO A 45 13.62 13.44 -13.36
CA PRO A 45 13.22 13.92 -14.69
C PRO A 45 12.66 12.82 -15.63
N ASN A 46 13.05 11.57 -15.38
CA ASN A 46 12.64 10.39 -16.15
C ASN A 46 11.64 9.49 -15.39
N TYR A 47 10.95 10.02 -14.37
CA TYR A 47 10.05 9.24 -13.52
C TYR A 47 9.04 8.43 -14.36
N VAL A 48 8.33 9.09 -15.27
CA VAL A 48 7.31 8.44 -16.12
C VAL A 48 7.92 7.31 -16.95
N SER A 49 9.11 7.55 -17.53
CA SER A 49 9.80 6.58 -18.37
C SER A 49 10.35 5.38 -17.60
N THR A 50 10.56 5.51 -16.28
CA THR A 50 11.12 4.46 -15.40
C THR A 50 10.09 3.86 -14.46
N LEU A 51 8.84 4.32 -14.52
CA LEU A 51 7.79 3.90 -13.60
C LEU A 51 7.58 2.39 -13.65
N GLN A 52 7.52 1.77 -14.83
CA GLN A 52 7.31 0.32 -14.96
C GLN A 52 8.41 -0.49 -14.26
N ASP A 53 9.63 0.01 -14.21
CA ASP A 53 10.77 -0.68 -13.58
C ASP A 53 10.65 -0.66 -12.04
N THR A 54 9.92 0.30 -11.48
CA THR A 54 9.72 0.44 -10.03
C THR A 54 8.50 -0.31 -9.50
N VAL A 55 7.56 -0.70 -10.38
CA VAL A 55 6.32 -1.41 -10.01
C VAL A 55 6.60 -2.74 -9.29
N PRO A 56 7.53 -3.61 -9.75
CA PRO A 56 7.79 -4.88 -9.07
C PRO A 56 8.25 -4.69 -7.62
N ALA A 57 9.11 -3.70 -7.35
CA ALA A 57 9.56 -3.40 -6.00
C ALA A 57 8.42 -2.89 -5.09
N PHE A 58 7.50 -2.11 -5.67
CA PHE A 58 6.30 -1.67 -4.97
C PHE A 58 5.37 -2.84 -4.61
N VAL A 59 5.05 -3.70 -5.58
CA VAL A 59 4.17 -4.88 -5.38
C VAL A 59 4.79 -5.84 -4.39
N ALA A 60 6.09 -6.15 -4.52
CA ALA A 60 6.79 -7.05 -3.60
C ALA A 60 6.72 -6.54 -2.16
N ARG A 61 6.96 -5.24 -1.94
CA ARG A 61 6.88 -4.65 -0.60
C ARG A 61 5.45 -4.60 -0.07
N LEU A 62 4.46 -4.36 -0.93
CA LEU A 62 3.05 -4.40 -0.53
C LEU A 62 2.65 -5.81 -0.06
N LEU A 63 2.96 -6.84 -0.84
CA LEU A 63 2.67 -8.24 -0.49
C LEU A 63 3.43 -8.71 0.75
N GLU A 64 4.68 -8.25 0.94
CA GLU A 64 5.48 -8.53 2.14
C GLU A 64 4.78 -8.01 3.41
N VAL A 65 4.29 -6.76 3.40
CA VAL A 65 3.66 -6.17 4.59
C VAL A 65 2.21 -6.60 4.80
N THR A 66 1.57 -7.20 3.80
CA THR A 66 0.19 -7.67 3.85
C THR A 66 0.07 -9.19 3.98
N ASP A 67 1.20 -9.88 4.21
CA ASP A 67 1.27 -11.34 4.30
C ASP A 67 0.61 -12.05 3.09
N ASN A 68 0.88 -11.54 1.89
CA ASN A 68 0.29 -12.02 0.64
C ASN A 68 -1.25 -12.05 0.65
N SER A 69 -1.90 -11.14 1.38
CA SER A 69 -3.36 -11.07 1.41
C SER A 69 -3.92 -10.88 -0.01
N PRO A 70 -4.92 -11.70 -0.43
CA PRO A 70 -5.60 -11.54 -1.71
C PRO A 70 -6.22 -10.16 -1.93
N PHE A 71 -6.55 -9.45 -0.83
CA PHE A 71 -7.07 -8.08 -0.89
C PHE A 71 -6.13 -7.11 -1.61
N TRP A 72 -4.81 -7.34 -1.51
CA TRP A 72 -3.76 -6.51 -2.10
C TRP A 72 -3.04 -7.18 -3.27
N ASP A 73 -3.52 -8.33 -3.74
CA ASP A 73 -2.84 -9.05 -4.81
C ASP A 73 -3.09 -8.36 -6.16
N LEU A 74 -2.05 -7.70 -6.65
CA LEU A 74 -2.04 -6.99 -7.93
C LEU A 74 -1.50 -7.85 -9.07
N ARG A 75 -1.17 -9.12 -8.82
CA ARG A 75 -0.72 -10.06 -9.86
C ARG A 75 -1.92 -10.48 -10.71
N PRO A 76 -1.74 -10.75 -12.01
CA PRO A 76 -2.81 -11.30 -12.83
C PRO A 76 -3.27 -12.65 -12.26
N SER A 77 -4.59 -12.84 -12.17
CA SER A 77 -5.26 -14.10 -11.78
C SER A 77 -5.14 -15.18 -12.84
#